data_AF-A0A941DVM6-F1
#
_entry.id   AF-A0A941DVM6-F1
#
_cell.length_a   1.000
_cell.length_b   1.000
_cell.length_c   1.000
_cell.angle_alpha   90.00
_cell.angle_beta   90.00
_cell.angle_gamma   90.00
#
_symmetry.space_group_name_H-M   'P 1'
#
loop_
_entity.id
_entity.type
_entity.pdbx_description
1 polymer ?
#
loop_
_entity_poly.entity_id
_entity_poly.type
_entity_poly.pdbx_seq_one_letter_code
_entity_poly.pdbx_strand_id
1 'polypeptide(L)'
;MVCTCIGTGQSVYMINIVCVACLFLANILLLRITKRFKIIGSSIIFLFIAVHVVLLVDSNKQVNNITSVSPDFKHVLSIKKNVESGSAVYYRSYFGILARPKDSLPAEIVGDFKVDWLAKDIAAVTYKTADNSIQQFIATYGDRGDGTSYYYVGAQIHGNWQGDNIKVVSNQEGISVTQANQTELFTWDTIEQFGTLAVVLKKNNEAAWTISLNENFEVDSAASQSNVGNIRLYKAILEENQPITLHYKSSN
;
A
#
# COMPACT_ATOMS: atom_id res chain seq x y z
N MET A 1 15.17 2.32 -1.36
CA MET A 1 15.18 1.27 -0.33
C MET A 1 14.42 0.08 -0.88
N VAL A 2 15.07 -1.04 -1.20
CA VAL A 2 14.40 -2.25 -1.69
C VAL A 2 13.94 -3.05 -0.47
N CYS A 3 12.63 -3.17 -0.25
CA CYS A 3 12.11 -3.97 0.86
C CYS A 3 12.25 -5.46 0.51
N THR A 4 13.10 -6.17 1.25
CA THR A 4 13.18 -7.62 1.20
C THR A 4 12.07 -8.20 2.07
N CYS A 5 11.03 -8.75 1.43
CA CYS A 5 9.93 -9.38 2.16
C CYS A 5 10.44 -10.64 2.88
N ILE A 6 10.18 -10.80 4.18
CA ILE A 6 10.45 -12.03 4.91
C ILE A 6 9.21 -12.93 4.80
N GLY A 7 9.42 -14.21 4.49
CA GLY A 7 8.35 -15.23 4.56
C GLY A 7 7.81 -15.73 3.22
N THR A 8 8.33 -15.26 2.09
CA THR A 8 8.08 -15.88 0.78
C THR A 8 9.20 -16.86 0.40
N GLY A 9 8.90 -17.94 -0.33
CA GLY A 9 9.90 -18.94 -0.74
C GLY A 9 11.16 -18.34 -1.40
N GLN A 10 11.00 -17.24 -2.13
CA GLN A 10 12.08 -16.44 -2.73
C GLN A 10 13.14 -15.96 -1.72
N SER A 11 12.70 -15.53 -0.53
CA SER A 11 13.56 -14.96 0.50
C SER A 11 14.43 -16.03 1.15
N VAL A 12 13.92 -17.27 1.24
CA VAL A 12 14.67 -18.43 1.73
C VAL A 12 15.83 -18.76 0.78
N TYR A 13 15.60 -18.77 -0.53
CA TYR A 13 16.65 -19.03 -1.51
C TYR A 13 17.75 -17.96 -1.47
N MET A 14 17.38 -16.68 -1.38
CA MET A 14 18.34 -15.58 -1.31
C MET A 14 19.19 -15.63 -0.03
N ILE A 15 18.55 -15.87 1.13
CA ILE A 15 19.25 -16.02 2.42
C ILE A 15 20.19 -17.22 2.37
N ASN A 16 19.74 -18.36 1.83
CA ASN A 16 20.58 -19.56 1.73
C ASN A 16 21.81 -19.33 0.84
N ILE A 17 21.66 -18.66 -0.30
CA ILE A 17 22.79 -18.30 -1.17
C ILE A 17 23.81 -17.44 -0.42
N VAL A 18 23.35 -16.40 0.27
CA VAL A 18 24.24 -15.50 1.04
C VAL A 18 24.93 -16.25 2.18
N CYS A 19 24.19 -17.03 2.97
CA CYS A 19 24.75 -17.84 4.06
C CYS A 19 25.82 -18.81 3.57
N VAL A 20 25.57 -19.55 2.48
CA VAL A 20 26.55 -20.50 1.93
C VAL A 20 27.77 -19.78 1.36
N ALA A 21 27.58 -18.64 0.68
CA ALA A 21 28.70 -17.83 0.19
C ALA A 21 29.58 -17.30 1.35
N CYS A 22 28.97 -16.78 2.42
CA CYS A 22 29.68 -16.32 3.62
C CYS A 22 30.41 -17.46 4.34
N LEU A 23 29.76 -18.61 4.52
CA LEU A 23 30.38 -19.78 5.14
C LEU A 23 31.57 -20.28 4.32
N PHE A 24 31.47 -20.32 2.99
CA PHE A 24 32.58 -20.72 2.14
C PHE A 24 33.76 -19.76 2.24
N LEU A 25 33.49 -18.46 2.20
CA LEU A 25 34.52 -17.43 2.34
C LEU A 25 35.22 -17.54 3.69
N ALA A 26 34.46 -17.74 4.78
CA ALA A 26 34.99 -17.96 6.11
C ALA A 26 35.91 -19.19 6.16
N ASN A 27 35.50 -20.32 5.56
CA ASN A 27 36.31 -21.53 5.50
C ASN A 27 37.61 -21.33 4.70
N ILE A 28 37.60 -20.54 3.62
CA ILE A 28 38.81 -20.21 2.85
C ILE A 28 39.78 -19.34 3.66
N LEU A 29 39.25 -18.37 4.42
CA LEU A 29 40.03 -17.39 5.17
C LEU A 29 40.58 -17.96 6.49
N LEU A 30 39.80 -18.78 7.20
CA LEU A 30 40.13 -19.26 8.54
C LEU A 30 40.88 -20.60 8.55
N LEU A 31 40.66 -21.46 7.55
CA LEU A 31 41.24 -22.81 7.53
C LEU A 31 42.32 -22.94 6.45
N ARG A 32 43.48 -23.54 6.81
CA ARG A 32 44.53 -23.94 5.85
C ARG A 32 44.11 -25.20 5.09
N ILE A 33 43.13 -25.04 4.20
CA ILE A 33 42.62 -26.11 3.35
C ILE A 33 43.59 -26.33 2.16
N THR A 34 43.86 -27.60 1.82
CA THR A 34 44.70 -27.93 0.66
C THR A 34 44.00 -27.59 -0.66
N LYS A 35 44.78 -27.32 -1.72
CA LYS A 35 44.24 -26.87 -3.03
C LYS A 35 43.16 -27.80 -3.59
N ARG A 36 43.28 -29.12 -3.39
CA ARG A 36 42.30 -30.11 -3.87
C ARG A 36 40.92 -29.95 -3.21
N PHE A 37 40.89 -29.79 -1.89
CA PHE A 37 39.63 -29.58 -1.16
C PHE A 37 39.00 -28.21 -1.46
N LYS A 38 39.80 -27.17 -1.76
CA LYS A 38 39.27 -25.88 -2.23
C LYS A 38 38.55 -26.00 -3.57
N ILE A 39 39.12 -26.75 -4.52
CA ILE A 39 38.51 -26.99 -5.85
C ILE A 39 37.20 -27.76 -5.70
N ILE A 40 37.22 -28.89 -4.97
CA ILE A 40 36.04 -29.73 -4.75
C ILE A 40 34.93 -28.94 -4.05
N GLY A 41 35.27 -28.23 -2.97
CA GLY A 41 34.32 -27.39 -2.24
C GLY A 41 33.72 -26.28 -3.12
N SER A 42 34.55 -25.63 -3.94
CA SER A 42 34.08 -24.62 -4.89
C SER A 42 33.10 -25.18 -5.91
N SER A 43 33.34 -26.39 -6.44
CA SER A 43 32.43 -27.04 -7.39
C SER A 43 31.08 -27.38 -6.76
N ILE A 44 31.07 -27.88 -5.52
CA ILE A 44 29.83 -28.21 -4.79
C ILE A 44 29.01 -26.94 -4.52
N ILE A 45 29.66 -25.87 -4.08
CA ILE A 45 28.98 -24.60 -3.80
C ILE A 45 28.45 -23.97 -5.07
N PHE A 46 29.21 -24.03 -6.17
CA PHE A 46 28.74 -23.56 -7.46
C PHE A 46 27.46 -24.30 -7.88
N LEU A 47 27.42 -25.62 -7.74
CA LEU A 47 26.21 -26.41 -8.04
C LEU A 47 25.04 -26.01 -7.12
N PHE A 48 25.29 -25.87 -5.81
CA PHE A 48 24.28 -25.45 -4.84
C PHE A 48 23.69 -24.08 -5.17
N ILE A 49 24.54 -23.09 -5.47
CA ILE A 49 24.11 -21.75 -5.87
C ILE A 49 23.33 -21.83 -7.17
N ALA A 50 23.79 -22.59 -8.17
CA ALA A 50 23.10 -22.74 -9.46
C ALA A 50 21.68 -23.29 -9.28
N VAL A 51 21.50 -24.34 -8.46
CA VAL A 51 20.17 -24.90 -8.16
C VAL A 51 19.27 -23.85 -7.47
N HIS A 52 19.79 -23.14 -6.46
CA HIS A 52 19.01 -22.11 -5.77
C HIS A 52 18.66 -20.91 -6.65
N VAL A 53 19.54 -20.53 -7.58
CA VAL A 53 19.25 -19.49 -8.57
C VAL A 53 18.13 -19.93 -9.51
N VAL A 54 18.13 -21.18 -9.99
CA VAL A 54 17.05 -21.72 -10.83
C VAL A 54 15.70 -21.69 -10.08
N LEU A 55 15.67 -22.17 -8.83
CA LEU A 55 14.48 -22.15 -7.98
C LEU A 55 14.00 -20.72 -7.69
N LEU A 56 14.92 -19.79 -7.48
CA LEU A 56 14.61 -18.38 -7.26
C LEU A 56 13.96 -17.76 -8.51
N VAL A 57 14.51 -18.00 -9.69
CA VAL A 57 13.96 -17.50 -10.95
C VAL A 57 12.57 -18.08 -11.21
N ASP A 58 12.38 -19.38 -11.00
CA ASP A 58 11.09 -20.03 -11.19
C ASP A 58 10.02 -19.47 -10.25
N SER A 59 10.35 -19.35 -8.95
CA SER A 59 9.46 -18.74 -7.96
C SER A 59 9.17 -17.26 -8.26
N ASN A 60 10.07 -16.54 -8.93
CA ASN A 60 9.85 -15.15 -9.32
C ASN A 60 9.00 -14.98 -10.57
N LYS A 61 8.85 -16.02 -11.40
CA LYS A 61 7.92 -15.99 -12.54
C LYS A 61 6.45 -16.07 -12.09
N GLN A 62 6.19 -16.70 -10.95
CA GLN A 62 4.83 -16.89 -10.42
C GLN A 62 4.32 -15.66 -9.63
N VAL A 63 5.19 -14.69 -9.35
CA VAL A 63 4.88 -13.52 -8.51
C VAL A 63 5.28 -12.23 -9.20
N ASN A 64 4.32 -11.33 -9.39
CA ASN A 64 4.59 -9.96 -9.78
C ASN A 64 4.71 -9.08 -8.52
N ASN A 65 5.83 -8.36 -8.38
CA ASN A 65 6.08 -7.46 -7.25
C ASN A 65 5.74 -6.02 -7.66
N ILE A 66 4.78 -5.43 -6.95
CA ILE A 66 4.36 -4.04 -7.13
C ILE A 66 5.00 -3.22 -6.01
N THR A 67 5.91 -2.32 -6.34
CA THR A 67 6.57 -1.46 -5.36
C THR A 67 6.51 0.00 -5.75
N SER A 68 6.18 0.86 -4.79
CA SER A 68 6.21 2.32 -4.96
C SER A 68 6.75 2.98 -3.70
N VAL A 69 7.54 4.04 -3.85
CA VAL A 69 8.18 4.76 -2.74
C VAL A 69 7.43 6.06 -2.49
N SER A 70 7.21 6.41 -1.23
CA SER A 70 6.52 7.66 -0.88
C SER A 70 7.28 8.89 -1.35
N PRO A 71 6.58 10.02 -1.57
CA PRO A 71 7.20 11.29 -1.96
C PRO A 71 8.34 11.76 -1.03
N ASP A 72 8.30 11.40 0.26
CA ASP A 72 9.33 11.74 1.25
C ASP A 72 10.33 10.62 1.54
N PHE A 73 10.26 9.51 0.78
CA PHE A 73 11.12 8.34 0.89
C PHE A 73 11.07 7.59 2.24
N LYS A 74 10.09 7.90 3.11
CA LYS A 74 9.94 7.24 4.42
C LYS A 74 9.13 5.95 4.36
N HIS A 75 8.30 5.78 3.33
CA HIS A 75 7.40 4.65 3.19
C HIS A 75 7.58 3.97 1.83
N VAL A 76 7.31 2.67 1.80
CA VAL A 76 7.34 1.86 0.59
C VAL A 76 6.08 1.02 0.56
N LEU A 77 5.26 1.23 -0.45
CA LEU A 77 4.22 0.28 -0.84
C LEU A 77 4.88 -0.96 -1.42
N SER A 78 4.52 -2.13 -0.91
CA SER A 78 4.98 -3.41 -1.42
C SER A 78 3.81 -4.38 -1.49
N ILE A 79 3.43 -4.80 -2.69
CA ILE A 79 2.38 -5.79 -2.93
C ILE A 79 2.96 -6.93 -3.75
N LYS A 80 2.63 -8.17 -3.38
CA LYS A 80 2.95 -9.35 -4.17
C LYS A 80 1.68 -9.90 -4.78
N LYS A 81 1.62 -9.96 -6.10
CA LYS A 81 0.52 -10.53 -6.88
C LYS A 81 0.92 -11.90 -7.41
N ASN A 82 0.12 -12.92 -7.14
CA ASN A 82 0.24 -14.21 -7.80
C ASN A 82 -0.20 -14.07 -9.28
N VAL A 83 0.65 -14.48 -10.21
CA VAL A 83 0.43 -14.24 -11.66
C VAL A 83 -0.73 -15.08 -12.20
N GLU A 84 -0.98 -16.26 -11.66
CA GLU A 84 -2.01 -17.19 -12.13
C GLU A 84 -3.40 -16.84 -11.59
N SER A 85 -3.50 -16.63 -10.28
CA SER A 85 -4.78 -16.35 -9.60
C SER A 85 -5.14 -14.86 -9.56
N GLY A 86 -4.19 -13.94 -9.79
CA GLY A 86 -4.41 -12.51 -9.59
C GLY A 86 -4.54 -12.09 -8.12
N SER A 87 -4.53 -13.03 -7.17
CA SER A 87 -4.54 -12.74 -5.73
C SER A 87 -3.34 -11.91 -5.33
N ALA A 88 -3.55 -10.91 -4.49
CA ALA A 88 -2.52 -9.96 -4.11
C ALA A 88 -2.47 -9.76 -2.60
N VAL A 89 -1.25 -9.65 -2.07
CA VAL A 89 -0.99 -9.46 -0.64
C VAL A 89 -0.15 -8.22 -0.43
N TYR A 90 -0.62 -7.32 0.41
CA TYR A 90 0.10 -6.14 0.89
C TYR A 90 1.08 -6.51 1.99
N TYR A 91 2.31 -6.02 1.87
CA TYR A 91 3.39 -6.20 2.82
C TYR A 91 3.76 -4.85 3.45
N ARG A 92 3.91 -4.84 4.77
CA ARG A 92 4.34 -3.66 5.52
C ARG A 92 5.72 -3.88 6.12
N SER A 93 6.58 -2.89 5.97
CA SER A 93 7.90 -2.86 6.60
C SER A 93 7.77 -2.61 8.10
N TYR A 94 8.35 -3.49 8.90
CA TYR A 94 8.38 -3.38 10.36
C TYR A 94 9.80 -3.10 10.89
N PHE A 95 10.83 -3.64 10.23
CA PHE A 95 12.23 -3.50 10.65
C PHE A 95 13.12 -3.11 9.47
N GLY A 96 13.14 -1.82 9.13
CA GLY A 96 13.94 -1.29 8.03
C GLY A 96 13.58 -1.95 6.69
N ILE A 97 14.51 -2.72 6.13
CA ILE A 97 14.34 -3.39 4.83
C ILE A 97 13.44 -4.63 4.88
N LEU A 98 12.98 -5.04 6.08
CA LEU A 98 12.21 -6.27 6.26
C LEU A 98 10.70 -5.99 6.31
N ALA A 99 9.98 -6.58 5.35
CA ALA A 99 8.53 -6.49 5.26
C ALA A 99 7.84 -7.82 5.57
N ARG A 100 6.66 -7.76 6.19
CA ARG A 100 5.81 -8.92 6.49
C ARG A 100 4.45 -8.77 5.82
N PRO A 101 3.78 -9.88 5.45
CA PRO A 101 2.39 -9.83 5.01
C PRO A 101 1.55 -9.09 6.05
N LYS A 102 0.72 -8.15 5.61
CA LYS A 102 -0.20 -7.41 6.47
C LYS A 102 -1.64 -7.78 6.13
N ASP A 103 -2.06 -7.49 4.91
CA ASP A 103 -3.44 -7.65 4.46
C ASP A 103 -3.48 -8.25 3.05
N SER A 104 -4.45 -9.11 2.77
CA SER A 104 -4.79 -9.50 1.40
C SER A 104 -5.63 -8.41 0.76
N LEU A 105 -5.42 -8.13 -0.52
CA LEU A 105 -6.33 -7.27 -1.26
C LEU A 105 -7.69 -7.98 -1.36
N PRO A 106 -8.81 -7.24 -1.23
CA PRO A 106 -10.14 -7.82 -1.12
C PRO A 106 -10.61 -8.51 -2.40
N ALA A 107 -10.01 -8.19 -3.54
CA ALA A 107 -10.33 -8.77 -4.83
C ALA A 107 -9.07 -8.99 -5.67
N GLU A 108 -9.15 -9.95 -6.59
CA GLU A 108 -8.08 -10.32 -7.50
C GLU A 108 -7.80 -9.21 -8.51
N ILE A 109 -6.51 -8.95 -8.78
CA ILE A 109 -6.07 -7.94 -9.74
C ILE A 109 -6.00 -8.57 -11.13
N VAL A 110 -6.85 -8.08 -12.05
CA VAL A 110 -6.83 -8.48 -13.46
C VAL A 110 -6.30 -7.33 -14.32
N GLY A 111 -5.26 -7.61 -15.09
CA GLY A 111 -4.65 -6.64 -16.00
C GLY A 111 -3.93 -5.50 -15.26
N ASP A 112 -4.24 -4.28 -15.69
CA ASP A 112 -3.57 -3.06 -15.26
C ASP A 112 -3.99 -2.64 -13.84
N PHE A 113 -3.05 -2.02 -13.16
CA PHE A 113 -3.26 -1.39 -11.86
C PHE A 113 -2.51 -0.06 -11.87
N LYS A 114 -2.95 0.85 -11.01
CA LYS A 114 -2.31 2.16 -10.80
C LYS A 114 -2.02 2.35 -9.31
N VAL A 115 -0.89 2.98 -9.02
CA VAL A 115 -0.49 3.36 -7.67
C VAL A 115 -0.29 4.87 -7.61
N ASP A 116 -1.02 5.54 -6.73
CA ASP A 116 -0.91 6.97 -6.49
C ASP A 116 -0.71 7.27 -5.00
N TRP A 117 0.20 8.18 -4.68
CA TRP A 117 0.39 8.66 -3.31
C TRP A 117 -0.53 9.85 -3.04
N LEU A 118 -1.59 9.61 -2.27
CA LEU A 118 -2.57 10.64 -1.89
C LEU A 118 -2.02 11.61 -0.85
N ALA A 119 -1.01 11.18 -0.08
CA ALA A 119 -0.19 11.98 0.82
C ALA A 119 1.17 11.30 0.97
N LYS A 120 2.11 11.86 1.76
CA LYS A 120 3.40 11.19 2.03
C LYS A 120 3.24 9.79 2.65
N ASP A 121 2.15 9.54 3.35
CA ASP A 121 1.90 8.33 4.14
C ASP A 121 0.61 7.59 3.77
N ILE A 122 0.04 7.88 2.59
CA ILE A 122 -1.19 7.27 2.09
C ILE A 122 -0.99 6.93 0.61
N ALA A 123 -1.00 5.64 0.28
CA ALA A 123 -0.94 5.16 -1.12
C ALA A 123 -2.26 4.49 -1.50
N ALA A 124 -2.84 4.92 -2.62
CA ALA A 124 -4.00 4.29 -3.24
C ALA A 124 -3.54 3.34 -4.35
N VAL A 125 -4.07 2.13 -4.33
CA VAL A 125 -3.88 1.13 -5.39
C VAL A 125 -5.22 0.93 -6.07
N THR A 126 -5.37 1.47 -7.27
CA THR A 126 -6.57 1.32 -8.09
C THR A 126 -6.36 0.18 -9.07
N TYR A 127 -7.29 -0.77 -9.13
CA TYR A 127 -7.15 -1.94 -9.99
C TYR A 127 -8.49 -2.42 -10.51
N LYS A 128 -8.43 -3.16 -11.61
CA LYS A 128 -9.58 -3.84 -12.18
C LYS A 128 -9.67 -5.27 -11.66
N THR A 129 -10.90 -5.73 -11.44
CA THR A 129 -11.21 -7.13 -11.07
C THR A 129 -11.72 -7.93 -12.28
N ALA A 130 -11.90 -9.23 -12.10
CA ALA A 130 -12.31 -10.15 -13.17
C ALA A 130 -13.70 -9.84 -13.76
N ASP A 131 -14.60 -9.28 -12.97
CA ASP A 131 -15.94 -8.80 -13.37
C ASP A 131 -15.90 -7.39 -14.00
N ASN A 132 -14.71 -6.87 -14.29
CA ASN A 132 -14.46 -5.52 -14.79
C ASN A 132 -14.78 -4.37 -13.81
N SER A 133 -15.05 -4.66 -12.53
CA SER A 133 -15.24 -3.61 -11.52
C SER A 133 -13.94 -2.89 -11.17
N ILE A 134 -14.02 -1.61 -10.82
CA ILE A 134 -12.90 -0.86 -10.25
C ILE A 134 -12.89 -1.02 -8.74
N GLN A 135 -11.75 -1.42 -8.19
CA GLN A 135 -11.52 -1.51 -6.75
C GLN A 135 -10.32 -0.65 -6.34
N GLN A 136 -10.32 -0.26 -5.06
CA GLN A 136 -9.22 0.44 -4.45
C GLN A 136 -8.79 -0.22 -3.15
N PHE A 137 -7.49 -0.37 -2.98
CA PHE A 137 -6.86 -0.71 -1.72
C PHE A 137 -6.01 0.47 -1.25
N ILE A 138 -6.18 0.90 0.00
CA ILE A 138 -5.42 2.04 0.55
C ILE A 138 -4.42 1.56 1.59
N ALA A 139 -3.14 1.78 1.33
CA ALA A 139 -2.08 1.54 2.28
C ALA A 139 -1.81 2.81 3.11
N THR A 140 -2.01 2.71 4.41
CA THR A 140 -1.86 3.81 5.38
C THR A 140 -0.67 3.56 6.32
N TYR A 141 0.19 4.56 6.48
CA TYR A 141 1.45 4.42 7.23
C TYR A 141 1.53 5.26 8.51
N GLY A 142 0.85 6.40 8.58
CA GLY A 142 0.87 7.32 9.72
C GLY A 142 -0.45 7.36 10.50
N ASP A 143 -0.61 8.44 11.25
CA ASP A 143 -1.79 8.80 12.03
C ASP A 143 -1.96 10.34 12.01
N ARG A 144 -3.15 10.87 12.30
CA ARG A 144 -3.40 12.31 12.49
C ARG A 144 -3.82 12.67 13.92
N GLY A 145 -3.93 11.68 14.79
CA GLY A 145 -4.17 11.87 16.22
C GLY A 145 -2.87 11.80 17.02
N ASP A 146 -3.00 11.35 18.26
CA ASP A 146 -1.91 11.16 19.21
C ASP A 146 -1.23 9.78 19.10
N GLY A 147 -1.68 8.94 18.17
CA GLY A 147 -1.22 7.56 17.99
C GLY A 147 -1.65 6.58 19.09
N THR A 148 -2.49 7.00 20.06
CA THR A 148 -2.95 6.13 21.16
C THR A 148 -4.38 5.61 20.96
N SER A 149 -5.21 6.36 20.21
CA SER A 149 -6.64 6.07 20.06
C SER A 149 -7.04 5.87 18.60
N TYR A 150 -7.87 4.85 18.35
CA TYR A 150 -8.43 4.60 17.03
C TYR A 150 -9.67 5.48 16.80
N TYR A 151 -9.75 6.13 15.65
CA TYR A 151 -10.89 6.97 15.27
C TYR A 151 -11.41 6.62 13.87
N TYR A 152 -12.68 6.99 13.63
CA TYR A 152 -13.35 6.79 12.35
C TYR A 152 -13.18 8.04 11.48
N VAL A 153 -12.54 7.88 10.33
CA VAL A 153 -12.29 8.99 9.38
C VAL A 153 -13.60 9.67 9.00
N GLY A 154 -14.65 8.89 8.71
CA GLY A 154 -15.98 9.41 8.39
C GLY A 154 -16.57 10.33 9.46
N ALA A 155 -16.35 10.02 10.74
CA ALA A 155 -16.81 10.86 11.84
C ALA A 155 -15.96 12.14 11.96
N GLN A 156 -14.65 12.04 11.77
CA GLN A 156 -13.73 13.17 11.86
C GLN A 156 -13.95 14.20 10.74
N ILE A 157 -14.45 13.77 9.58
CA ILE A 157 -14.73 14.67 8.45
C ILE A 157 -16.19 15.18 8.43
N HIS A 158 -16.94 15.06 9.53
CA HIS A 158 -18.32 15.54 9.57
C HIS A 158 -18.43 17.03 9.20
N GLY A 159 -19.36 17.38 8.31
CA GLY A 159 -19.59 18.74 7.84
C GLY A 159 -19.44 18.92 6.33
N ASN A 160 -19.23 20.17 5.92
CA ASN A 160 -19.15 20.57 4.52
C ASN A 160 -17.69 20.82 4.12
N TRP A 161 -17.29 20.26 2.99
CA TRP A 161 -15.96 20.42 2.41
C TRP A 161 -16.09 20.88 0.97
N GLN A 162 -15.22 21.79 0.53
CA GLN A 162 -15.25 22.33 -0.82
C GLN A 162 -13.84 22.56 -1.35
N GLY A 163 -13.62 22.23 -2.61
CA GLY A 163 -12.39 22.48 -3.34
C GLY A 163 -12.66 22.37 -4.83
N ASP A 164 -12.09 23.28 -5.60
CA ASP A 164 -12.44 23.49 -7.01
C ASP A 164 -13.98 23.58 -7.20
N ASN A 165 -14.51 22.81 -8.15
CA ASN A 165 -15.94 22.70 -8.45
C ASN A 165 -16.58 21.46 -7.80
N ILE A 166 -16.00 20.94 -6.71
CA ILE A 166 -16.50 19.77 -6.00
C ILE A 166 -16.88 20.14 -4.57
N LYS A 167 -18.01 19.62 -4.13
CA LYS A 167 -18.48 19.70 -2.74
C LYS A 167 -18.58 18.29 -2.16
N VAL A 168 -18.10 18.10 -0.94
CA VAL A 168 -18.32 16.89 -0.15
C VAL A 168 -19.08 17.25 1.11
N VAL A 169 -20.11 16.49 1.44
CA VAL A 169 -20.89 16.66 2.67
C VAL A 169 -20.90 15.34 3.41
N SER A 170 -20.34 15.31 4.62
CA SER A 170 -20.42 14.17 5.51
C SER A 170 -21.42 14.46 6.63
N ASN A 171 -22.43 13.61 6.77
CA ASN A 171 -23.50 13.78 7.74
C ASN A 171 -23.98 12.41 8.28
N GLN A 172 -25.12 12.37 8.97
CA GLN A 172 -25.64 11.13 9.56
C GLN A 172 -26.06 10.07 8.52
N GLU A 173 -26.44 10.47 7.31
CA GLU A 173 -26.87 9.55 6.25
C GLU A 173 -25.66 8.89 5.55
N GLY A 174 -24.53 9.58 5.52
CA GLY A 174 -23.31 9.12 4.86
C GLY A 174 -22.47 10.28 4.34
N ILE A 175 -21.86 10.06 3.19
CA ILE A 175 -21.02 11.05 2.51
C ILE A 175 -21.61 11.31 1.12
N SER A 176 -21.95 12.56 0.83
CA SER A 176 -22.34 13.02 -0.50
C SER A 176 -21.17 13.68 -1.22
N VAL A 177 -20.94 13.32 -2.49
CA VAL A 177 -20.01 14.00 -3.39
C VAL A 177 -20.81 14.68 -4.50
N THR A 178 -20.65 15.99 -4.63
CA THR A 178 -21.28 16.78 -5.70
C THR A 178 -20.22 17.29 -6.68
N GLN A 179 -20.31 16.87 -7.94
CA GLN A 179 -19.46 17.35 -9.04
C GLN A 179 -20.37 17.76 -10.21
N ALA A 180 -20.15 18.93 -10.81
CA ALA A 180 -20.90 19.42 -11.97
C ALA A 180 -22.44 19.33 -11.81
N ASN A 181 -22.96 19.74 -10.64
CA ASN A 181 -24.38 19.68 -10.24
C ASN A 181 -24.99 18.27 -10.11
N GLN A 182 -24.19 17.21 -10.26
CA GLN A 182 -24.62 15.84 -9.94
C GLN A 182 -24.15 15.50 -8.53
N THR A 183 -25.07 15.01 -7.70
CA THR A 183 -24.77 14.59 -6.33
C THR A 183 -24.93 13.08 -6.22
N GLU A 184 -23.90 12.44 -5.69
CA GLU A 184 -23.87 11.02 -5.39
C GLU A 184 -23.77 10.83 -3.88
N LEU A 185 -24.74 10.16 -3.28
CA LEU A 185 -24.74 9.80 -1.87
C LEU A 185 -24.16 8.39 -1.70
N PHE A 186 -23.23 8.26 -0.76
CA PHE A 186 -22.63 7.01 -0.32
C PHE A 186 -23.03 6.80 1.14
N THR A 187 -23.88 5.82 1.40
CA THR A 187 -24.33 5.49 2.75
C THR A 187 -23.23 4.80 3.53
N TRP A 188 -23.28 4.83 4.86
CA TRP A 188 -22.20 4.32 5.71
C TRP A 188 -21.85 2.84 5.48
N ASP A 189 -22.81 2.02 5.04
CA ASP A 189 -22.61 0.61 4.69
C ASP A 189 -21.83 0.41 3.38
N THR A 190 -21.77 1.43 2.51
CA THR A 190 -20.99 1.39 1.26
C THR A 190 -19.64 2.11 1.39
N ILE A 191 -19.25 2.50 2.61
CA ILE A 191 -18.00 3.18 2.89
C ILE A 191 -17.05 2.20 3.61
N GLU A 192 -15.87 1.99 3.04
CA GLU A 192 -14.85 1.11 3.61
C GLU A 192 -13.71 1.93 4.21
N GLN A 193 -13.38 1.69 5.49
CA GLN A 193 -12.31 2.40 6.19
C GLN A 193 -10.96 1.70 6.06
N PHE A 194 -9.92 2.48 5.78
CA PHE A 194 -8.54 2.01 5.69
C PHE A 194 -7.67 2.70 6.75
N GLY A 195 -7.44 2.01 7.87
CA GLY A 195 -6.74 2.57 9.02
C GLY A 195 -7.42 3.83 9.55
N THR A 196 -6.64 4.78 10.06
CA THR A 196 -7.15 6.06 10.60
C THR A 196 -7.01 7.23 9.62
N LEU A 197 -6.68 6.96 8.35
CA LEU A 197 -6.30 8.02 7.40
C LEU A 197 -7.18 8.13 6.16
N ALA A 198 -7.92 7.08 5.78
CA ALA A 198 -8.71 7.12 4.54
C ALA A 198 -9.97 6.26 4.59
N VAL A 199 -10.92 6.62 3.72
CA VAL A 199 -12.12 5.83 3.41
C VAL A 199 -12.32 5.75 1.90
N VAL A 200 -12.77 4.59 1.42
CA VAL A 200 -13.21 4.37 0.03
C VAL A 200 -14.73 4.41 -0.01
N LEU A 201 -15.29 5.24 -0.88
CA LEU A 201 -16.71 5.37 -1.13
C LEU A 201 -17.08 4.45 -2.30
N LYS A 202 -17.95 3.45 -2.05
CA LYS A 202 -18.35 2.48 -3.06
C LYS A 202 -19.76 2.70 -3.57
N LYS A 203 -19.93 2.52 -4.88
CA LYS A 203 -21.22 2.52 -5.57
C LYS A 203 -21.36 1.21 -6.32
N ASN A 204 -22.46 0.48 -6.11
CA ASN A 204 -22.67 -0.84 -6.71
C ASN A 204 -21.50 -1.80 -6.49
N ASN A 205 -20.91 -1.76 -5.28
CA ASN A 205 -19.71 -2.52 -4.91
C ASN A 205 -18.40 -2.12 -5.64
N GLU A 206 -18.40 -1.07 -6.45
CA GLU A 206 -17.20 -0.53 -7.10
C GLU A 206 -16.68 0.70 -6.36
N ALA A 207 -15.36 0.87 -6.27
CA ALA A 207 -14.76 2.08 -5.75
C ALA A 207 -15.05 3.25 -6.71
N ALA A 208 -15.65 4.32 -6.19
CA ALA A 208 -15.91 5.54 -6.95
C ALA A 208 -14.96 6.68 -6.55
N TRP A 209 -14.76 6.83 -5.24
CA TRP A 209 -13.93 7.89 -4.67
C TRP A 209 -13.18 7.39 -3.44
N THR A 210 -12.02 7.98 -3.17
CA THR A 210 -11.32 7.87 -1.88
C THR A 210 -11.26 9.24 -1.23
N ILE A 211 -11.60 9.31 0.05
CA ILE A 211 -11.32 10.47 0.90
C ILE A 211 -10.16 10.12 1.81
N SER A 212 -9.16 10.99 1.88
CA SER A 212 -7.99 10.85 2.74
C SER A 212 -7.74 12.11 3.57
N LEU A 213 -7.21 11.93 4.78
CA LEU A 213 -6.82 13.03 5.66
C LEU A 213 -5.46 13.58 5.21
N ASN A 214 -5.41 14.87 4.90
CA ASN A 214 -4.15 15.50 4.51
C ASN A 214 -3.19 15.59 5.70
N GLU A 215 -1.91 15.86 5.44
CA GLU A 215 -0.87 15.93 6.48
C GLU A 215 -1.15 16.97 7.57
N ASN A 216 -1.88 18.03 7.24
CA ASN A 216 -2.23 19.11 8.16
C ASN A 216 -3.59 18.91 8.85
N PHE A 217 -4.22 17.74 8.71
CA PHE A 217 -5.50 17.46 9.37
C PHE A 217 -5.28 17.19 10.86
N GLU A 218 -6.08 17.82 11.71
CA GLU A 218 -6.01 17.67 13.18
C GLU A 218 -7.27 16.99 13.72
N VAL A 219 -7.08 15.80 14.28
CA VAL A 219 -8.13 14.99 14.92
C VAL A 219 -8.51 15.62 16.26
N ASP A 220 -9.80 15.63 16.58
CA ASP A 220 -10.34 16.10 17.87
C ASP A 220 -9.94 17.55 18.26
N SER A 221 -9.79 18.45 17.28
CA SER A 221 -9.55 19.88 17.51
C SER A 221 -10.77 20.53 18.20
N ALA A 222 -10.80 20.46 19.53
CA ALA A 222 -11.88 20.92 20.41
C ALA A 222 -12.09 22.46 20.45
N ALA A 223 -11.48 23.24 19.55
CA ALA A 223 -11.56 24.69 19.58
C ALA A 223 -11.54 25.30 18.17
N SER A 224 -12.73 25.74 17.75
CA SER A 224 -13.02 26.49 16.52
C SER A 224 -12.86 25.71 15.20
N GLN A 225 -13.94 25.65 14.43
CA GLN A 225 -14.09 25.08 13.09
C GLN A 225 -13.14 25.66 12.00
N SER A 226 -12.12 26.41 12.39
CA SER A 226 -11.16 27.09 11.52
C SER A 226 -9.81 26.37 11.35
N ASN A 227 -9.47 25.39 12.22
CA ASN A 227 -8.15 24.74 12.23
C ASN A 227 -8.17 23.21 11.99
N VAL A 228 -9.28 22.64 11.48
CA VAL A 228 -9.40 21.17 11.26
C VAL A 228 -8.41 20.63 10.20
N GLY A 229 -7.85 21.50 9.37
CA GLY A 229 -6.97 21.15 8.25
C GLY A 229 -7.75 20.81 6.99
N ASN A 230 -7.14 20.04 6.09
CA ASN A 230 -7.72 19.73 4.78
C ASN A 230 -7.94 18.22 4.61
N ILE A 231 -8.91 17.87 3.77
CA ILE A 231 -9.06 16.49 3.26
C ILE A 231 -8.69 16.46 1.77
N ARG A 232 -8.43 15.26 1.25
CA ARG A 232 -8.18 15.03 -0.17
C ARG A 232 -9.20 14.06 -0.73
N LEU A 233 -9.80 14.42 -1.85
CA LEU A 233 -10.72 13.58 -2.62
C LEU A 233 -10.01 13.08 -3.88
N TYR A 234 -10.04 11.78 -4.10
CA TYR A 234 -9.37 11.14 -5.24
C TYR A 234 -10.35 10.24 -5.98
N LYS A 235 -10.43 10.39 -7.31
CA LYS A 235 -11.35 9.57 -8.13
C LYS A 235 -10.74 8.20 -8.39
N ALA A 236 -11.53 7.15 -8.15
CA ALA A 236 -11.12 5.77 -8.36
C ALA A 236 -11.20 5.40 -9.85
N ILE A 237 -10.18 5.79 -10.63
CA ILE A 237 -10.07 5.47 -12.06
C ILE A 237 -8.64 5.03 -12.39
N LEU A 238 -8.46 4.30 -13.48
CA LEU A 238 -7.14 3.81 -13.92
C LEU A 238 -6.36 4.88 -14.70
N GLU A 239 -7.05 5.84 -15.30
CA GLU A 239 -6.43 6.97 -16.00
C GLU A 239 -5.74 7.92 -15.01
N GLU A 240 -4.69 8.60 -15.47
CA GLU A 240 -3.97 9.59 -14.68
C GLU A 240 -4.89 10.69 -14.16
N ASN A 241 -4.88 10.90 -12.84
CA ASN A 241 -5.63 11.95 -12.16
C ASN A 241 -4.94 12.35 -10.86
N GLN A 242 -5.26 13.53 -10.35
CA GLN A 242 -4.66 14.05 -9.13
C GLN A 242 -5.70 14.18 -8.03
N PRO A 243 -5.32 13.99 -6.76
CA PRO A 243 -6.20 14.23 -5.63
C PRO A 243 -6.55 15.72 -5.52
N ILE A 244 -7.82 16.01 -5.34
CA ILE A 244 -8.36 17.36 -5.16
C ILE A 244 -8.34 17.67 -3.66
N THR A 245 -7.76 18.81 -3.29
CA THR A 245 -7.74 19.26 -1.89
C THR A 245 -9.05 19.97 -1.58
N LEU A 246 -9.72 19.56 -0.52
CA LEU A 246 -10.97 20.17 -0.05
C LEU A 246 -10.75 20.83 1.31
N HIS A 247 -11.31 22.03 1.44
CA HIS A 247 -11.27 22.85 2.63
C HIS A 247 -12.59 22.78 3.38
N TYR A 248 -12.50 22.81 4.71
CA TYR A 248 -13.70 22.87 5.54
C TYR A 248 -14.45 24.18 5.27
N LYS A 249 -15.75 24.07 5.07
CA LYS A 249 -16.65 25.21 4.90
C LYS A 249 -17.56 25.28 6.12
N SER A 250 -17.26 26.21 7.02
CA SER A 250 -18.15 26.53 8.13
C SER A 250 -19.53 26.87 7.57
N SER A 251 -20.57 26.33 8.20
CA SER A 251 -21.94 26.80 7.98
C SER A 251 -21.98 28.27 8.40
N ASN A 252 -22.23 29.17 7.45
CA ASN A 252 -22.64 30.54 7.76
C ASN A 252 -24.06 30.53 8.33
#